data_AF-A0A7G9SLG5-F1
#
_entry.id   AF-A0A7G9SLG5-F1
#
_cell.length_a   1.000
_cell.length_b   1.000
_cell.length_c   1.000
_cell.angle_alpha   90.00
_cell.angle_beta   90.00
_cell.angle_gamma   90.00
#
_symmetry.space_group_name_H-M   'P 1'
#
loop_
_entity.id
_entity.type
_entity.pdbx_description
1 polymer ?
#
loop_
_entity_poly.entity_id
_entity_poly.type
_entity_poly.pdbx_seq_one_letter_code
_entity_poly.pdbx_strand_id
1 'polypeptide(L)'
;MLSSTDLRRVPFNPNARGYHAVYHDGEINHCPGCGRTHWLIGRMSAECAFCSTALPLREAGTHGPAATPVFWSGRRPSYAELNAA
;
A
#
# COMPACT_ATOMS: atom_id res chain seq x y z
N MET A 1 27.97 18.03 10.74
CA MET A 1 26.85 17.37 11.44
C MET A 1 26.15 16.50 10.42
N LEU A 2 26.31 15.18 10.51
CA LEU A 2 25.73 14.23 9.55
C LEU A 2 24.23 14.08 9.82
N SER A 3 23.41 14.28 8.79
CA SER A 3 21.96 14.33 8.88
C SER A 3 21.39 12.95 9.28
N SER A 4 20.46 12.93 10.24
CA SER A 4 19.86 11.72 10.82
C SER A 4 19.13 10.82 9.80
N THR A 5 18.89 11.33 8.59
CA THR A 5 18.28 10.63 7.45
C THR A 5 19.15 9.53 6.84
N ASP A 6 20.46 9.50 7.11
CA ASP A 6 21.40 8.55 6.49
C ASP A 6 21.44 7.18 7.22
N LEU A 7 21.13 7.15 8.52
CA LEU A 7 21.33 5.97 9.38
C LEU A 7 20.27 4.86 9.26
N ARG A 8 19.28 4.99 8.37
CA ARG A 8 18.17 4.01 8.23
C ARG A 8 17.95 3.47 6.82
N ARG A 9 18.87 3.70 5.87
CA ARG A 9 18.80 3.00 4.58
C ARG A 9 19.45 1.63 4.72
N VAL A 10 18.68 0.68 5.26
CA VAL A 10 19.01 -0.74 5.08
C VAL A 10 19.11 -0.96 3.57
N PRO A 11 20.22 -1.52 3.05
CA PRO A 11 20.34 -1.77 1.62
C PRO A 11 19.17 -2.62 1.15
N PHE A 12 18.49 -2.18 0.09
CA PHE A 12 17.33 -2.88 -0.46
C PHE A 12 17.76 -4.29 -0.92
N ASN A 13 17.46 -5.28 -0.09
CA ASN A 13 17.71 -6.68 -0.40
C ASN A 13 16.40 -7.34 -0.85
N PRO A 14 16.15 -7.47 -2.17
CA PRO A 14 14.90 -8.07 -2.67
C PRO A 14 14.72 -9.52 -2.19
N ASN A 15 15.80 -10.26 -1.93
CA ASN A 15 15.73 -11.64 -1.45
C ASN A 15 15.24 -11.74 0.00
N ALA A 16 15.43 -10.70 0.82
CA ALA A 16 14.95 -10.68 2.20
C ALA A 16 13.43 -10.50 2.31
N ARG A 17 12.75 -10.10 1.23
CA ARG A 17 11.31 -9.80 1.22
C ARG A 17 10.43 -11.05 1.10
N GLY A 18 11.00 -12.20 0.72
CA GLY A 18 10.26 -13.45 0.49
C GLY A 18 9.43 -13.43 -0.80
N TYR A 19 8.61 -14.47 -1.01
CA TYR A 19 7.75 -14.58 -2.17
C TYR A 19 6.61 -13.55 -2.10
N HIS A 20 6.55 -12.65 -3.09
CA HIS A 20 5.54 -11.60 -3.17
C HIS A 20 4.79 -11.71 -4.50
N ALA A 21 3.68 -12.44 -4.49
CA ALA A 21 2.78 -12.52 -5.63
C ALA A 21 2.04 -11.18 -5.82
N VAL A 22 2.00 -10.71 -7.05
CA VAL A 22 1.37 -9.45 -7.45
C VAL A 22 0.53 -9.73 -8.68
N TYR A 23 -0.60 -9.05 -8.82
CA TYR A 23 -1.38 -9.10 -10.03
C TYR A 23 -0.80 -8.14 -11.07
N HIS A 24 -0.53 -8.64 -12.28
CA HIS A 24 0.00 -7.87 -13.42
C HIS A 24 -1.11 -7.57 -14.42
N ASP A 25 -1.37 -6.31 -14.73
CA ASP A 25 -2.36 -6.00 -15.77
C ASP A 25 -1.87 -6.44 -17.15
N GLY A 26 -2.79 -6.96 -17.97
CA GLY A 26 -2.48 -7.47 -19.32
C GLY A 26 -1.82 -8.85 -19.40
N GLU A 27 -1.56 -9.53 -18.28
CA GLU A 27 -1.00 -10.89 -18.23
C GLU A 27 -2.02 -11.92 -17.69
N ILE A 28 -1.80 -13.20 -18.01
CA ILE A 28 -2.59 -14.29 -17.40
C ILE A 28 -2.07 -14.55 -16.00
N ASN A 29 -2.79 -14.04 -15.00
CA ASN A 29 -2.43 -14.20 -13.59
C ASN A 29 -3.08 -15.47 -13.02
N HIS A 30 -2.25 -16.38 -12.49
CA HIS A 30 -2.71 -17.55 -11.76
C HIS A 30 -2.81 -17.28 -10.26
N CYS A 31 -3.91 -17.66 -9.65
CA CYS A 31 -4.10 -17.52 -8.22
C CYS A 31 -3.15 -18.47 -7.46
N PRO A 32 -2.30 -18.00 -6.54
CA PRO A 32 -1.40 -18.86 -5.79
C PRO A 32 -2.14 -19.78 -4.80
N GLY A 33 -3.40 -19.48 -4.46
CA GLY A 33 -4.23 -20.31 -3.58
C GLY A 33 -4.90 -21.48 -4.28
N CYS A 34 -5.41 -21.29 -5.51
CA CYS A 34 -6.24 -22.31 -6.20
C CYS A 34 -5.89 -22.54 -7.68
N GLY A 35 -4.88 -21.86 -8.22
CA GLY A 35 -4.41 -21.98 -9.61
C GLY A 35 -5.29 -21.33 -10.69
N ARG A 36 -6.50 -20.87 -10.32
CA ARG A 36 -7.48 -20.29 -11.26
C ARG A 36 -7.11 -18.85 -11.64
N THR A 37 -7.68 -18.38 -12.75
CA THR A 37 -7.32 -17.11 -13.40
C THR A 37 -8.42 -16.06 -13.38
N HIS A 38 -9.54 -16.31 -12.68
CA HIS A 38 -10.62 -15.32 -12.57
C HIS A 38 -10.41 -14.43 -11.36
N TRP A 39 -10.44 -13.12 -11.61
CA TRP A 39 -10.13 -12.08 -10.64
C TRP A 39 -11.20 -10.98 -10.65
N LEU A 40 -11.53 -10.49 -9.46
CA LEU A 40 -12.28 -9.26 -9.23
C LEU A 40 -11.26 -8.14 -8.99
N ILE A 41 -11.12 -7.23 -9.94
CA ILE A 41 -10.12 -6.17 -9.90
C ILE A 41 -10.68 -4.94 -9.17
N GLY A 42 -10.12 -4.64 -8.01
CA GLY A 42 -10.41 -3.44 -7.23
C GLY A 42 -9.45 -2.29 -7.54
N ARG A 43 -9.42 -1.27 -6.67
CA ARG A 43 -8.52 -0.11 -6.84
C ARG A 43 -7.08 -0.40 -6.43
N MET A 44 -6.89 -1.31 -5.47
CA MET A 44 -5.58 -1.57 -4.84
C MET A 44 -5.18 -3.05 -4.89
N SER A 45 -6.16 -3.94 -5.10
CA SER A 45 -5.96 -5.39 -5.09
C SER A 45 -6.84 -6.09 -6.13
N ALA A 46 -6.40 -7.27 -6.55
CA ALA A 46 -7.17 -8.24 -7.30
C ALA A 46 -7.55 -9.39 -6.38
N GLU A 47 -8.84 -9.69 -6.24
CA GLU A 47 -9.33 -10.82 -5.44
C GLU A 47 -9.71 -12.00 -6.34
N CYS A 48 -9.25 -13.20 -6.01
CA CYS A 48 -9.65 -14.39 -6.76
C CYS A 48 -11.13 -14.72 -6.51
N ALA A 49 -11.92 -14.82 -7.57
CA ALA A 49 -13.36 -15.08 -7.50
C ALA A 49 -13.76 -16.47 -6.94
N PHE A 50 -12.78 -17.36 -6.70
CA PHE A 50 -13.04 -18.74 -6.27
C PHE A 50 -12.63 -19.02 -4.82
N CYS A 51 -11.47 -18.51 -4.40
CA CYS A 51 -10.92 -18.79 -3.06
C CYS A 51 -10.68 -17.52 -2.25
N SER A 52 -11.10 -16.36 -2.75
CA SER A 52 -10.94 -15.05 -2.10
C SER A 52 -9.50 -14.67 -1.75
N THR A 53 -8.51 -15.32 -2.38
CA THR A 53 -7.11 -14.90 -2.25
C THR A 53 -6.94 -13.54 -2.91
N ALA A 54 -6.53 -12.54 -2.13
CA ALA A 54 -6.28 -11.19 -2.62
C ALA A 54 -4.79 -10.96 -2.87
N LEU A 55 -4.46 -10.44 -4.05
CA LEU A 55 -3.12 -9.98 -4.42
C LEU A 55 -3.12 -8.46 -4.59
N PRO A 56 -2.03 -7.76 -4.21
CA PRO A 56 -1.85 -6.36 -4.57
C PRO A 56 -1.73 -6.21 -6.09
N LEU A 57 -2.26 -5.12 -6.66
CA LEU A 57 -2.01 -4.79 -8.07
C LEU A 57 -0.58 -4.25 -8.22
N ARG A 58 0.07 -4.58 -9.33
CA ARG A 58 1.43 -4.11 -9.62
C ARG A 58 1.48 -2.60 -9.78
N GLU A 59 0.48 -2.03 -10.45
CA GLU A 59 0.36 -0.58 -10.61
C GLU A 59 -0.20 0.11 -9.37
N ALA A 60 -0.75 -0.62 -8.39
CA ALA A 60 -1.17 -0.06 -7.09
C ALA A 60 0.02 0.22 -6.16
N GLY A 61 1.25 0.17 -6.67
CA GLY A 61 2.42 0.73 -6.01
C GLY A 61 2.12 2.15 -5.55
N THR A 62 2.51 2.47 -4.31
CA THR A 62 2.34 3.78 -3.69
C THR A 62 3.10 4.84 -4.51
N HIS A 63 2.49 5.33 -5.59
CA HIS A 63 3.01 6.42 -6.41
C HIS A 63 2.65 7.73 -5.71
N GLY A 64 3.21 7.93 -4.53
CA GLY A 64 2.99 9.12 -3.73
C GLY A 64 3.86 9.05 -2.49
N PRO A 65 4.39 10.19 -2.02
CA PRO A 65 4.98 10.22 -0.69
C PRO A 65 3.95 9.62 0.28
N ALA A 66 4.40 8.70 1.14
CA ALA A 66 3.57 8.25 2.26
C ALA A 66 2.97 9.49 2.93
N ALA A 67 1.66 9.50 3.20
CA ALA A 67 0.99 10.65 3.78
C ALA A 67 1.84 11.14 4.96
N THR A 68 2.39 12.35 4.82
CA THR A 68 3.20 12.93 5.88
C THR A 68 2.28 13.09 7.06
N PRO A 69 2.52 12.42 8.20
CA PRO A 69 1.70 12.63 9.38
C PRO A 69 1.84 14.10 9.77
N VAL A 70 0.80 14.89 9.52
CA VAL A 70 0.75 16.27 9.98
C VAL A 70 0.39 16.19 11.46
N PHE A 71 1.43 16.21 12.30
CA PHE A 71 1.24 16.39 13.73
C PHE A 71 0.78 17.82 13.96
N TRP A 72 -0.50 17.99 14.26
CA TRP A 72 -1.04 19.26 14.72
C TRP A 72 -0.45 19.53 16.11
N SER A 73 0.49 20.47 16.21
CA SER A 73 1.09 20.89 17.49
C SER A 73 0.18 21.83 18.30
N GLY A 74 -0.94 22.26 17.72
CA GLY A 74 -1.94 23.14 18.36
C GLY A 74 -3.10 22.40 19.02
N ARG A 75 -3.86 23.11 19.85
CA ARG A 75 -5.14 22.64 20.40
C ARG A 75 -6.18 22.62 19.27
N ARG A 76 -6.58 21.43 18.81
CA ARG A 76 -7.68 21.26 17.84
C ARG A 76 -8.89 22.12 18.29
N PRO A 77 -9.39 23.05 17.45
CA PRO A 77 -10.55 23.86 17.80
C PRO A 77 -11.74 22.94 18.07
N SER A 78 -12.47 23.23 19.13
CA SER A 78 -13.74 22.59 19.39
C SER A 78 -14.78 23.07 18.39
N TYR A 79 -15.79 22.25 18.16
CA TYR A 79 -16.92 22.60 17.30
C TYR A 79 -17.62 23.90 17.77
N ALA A 80 -17.63 24.17 19.08
CA ALA A 80 -18.18 25.39 19.65
C ALA A 80 -17.40 26.65 19.24
N GLU A 81 -16.07 26.57 19.14
CA GLU A 81 -15.22 27.69 18.71
C GLU A 81 -15.38 27.98 17.20
N LEU A 82 -15.64 26.95 16.39
CA LEU A 82 -15.88 27.11 14.94
C LEU A 82 -17.23 27.77 14.63
N ASN A 83 -18.26 27.51 15.44
CA ASN A 83 -19.59 28.07 15.25
C ASN A 83 -19.76 29.49 15.82
N ALA A 84 -18.74 30.00 16.52
CA ALA A 84 -18.77 31.32 17.15
C ALA A 84 -18.14 32.43 16.28
N ALA A 85 -17.65 32.09 15.08
CA ALA A 85 -17.09 33.01 14.09
C ALA A 85 -18.07 33.21 12.92
#